data_AF-A0A5C0XPK5-F1
#
_entry.id   AF-A0A5C0XPK5-F1
#
_cell.length_a   1.000
_cell.length_b   1.000
_cell.length_c   1.000
_cell.angle_alpha   90.00
_cell.angle_beta   90.00
_cell.angle_gamma   90.00
#
_symmetry.space_group_name_H-M   'P 1'
#
loop_
_entity.id
_entity.type
_entity.pdbx_description
1 polymer ?
#
loop_
_entity_poly.entity_id
_entity_poly.type
_entity_poly.pdbx_seq_one_letter_code
_entity_poly.pdbx_strand_id
1 'polypeptide(L)'
;METLPHLNDLYVASEGLLQIILKKNLKEPLRAAQLPGFLEKWDKYVKARRALKSWLDGIKGPVFAAIDITYKCNLKCPYCYVSAPLRKSAPELPTEIVLRAIDELAKLETLGICLCGGEPVLHRIL
;
A
#
# COMPACT_ATOMS: atom_id res chain seq x y z
N MET A 1 9.97 -23.17 -8.40
CA MET A 1 8.91 -22.14 -8.31
C MET A 1 7.91 -22.46 -9.40
N GLU A 2 7.20 -23.58 -9.23
CA GLU A 2 6.14 -23.99 -10.15
C GLU A 2 5.04 -22.94 -10.11
N THR A 3 4.63 -22.57 -11.32
CA THR A 3 4.03 -21.30 -11.69
C THR A 3 2.63 -21.14 -11.14
N LEU A 4 2.37 -19.99 -10.49
CA LEU A 4 1.02 -19.55 -10.19
C LEU A 4 0.20 -19.49 -11.50
N PRO A 5 -0.89 -20.26 -11.63
CA PRO A 5 -1.58 -20.47 -12.92
C PRO A 5 -2.18 -19.20 -13.55
N HIS A 6 -2.31 -18.11 -12.78
CA HIS A 6 -2.92 -16.85 -13.21
C HIS A 6 -1.92 -15.72 -13.43
N LEU A 7 -0.61 -16.02 -13.44
CA LEU A 7 0.41 -14.98 -13.54
C LEU A 7 0.27 -14.16 -14.83
N ASN A 8 -0.23 -14.77 -15.90
CA ASN A 8 -0.47 -14.14 -17.20
C ASN A 8 -1.61 -13.11 -17.19
N ASP A 9 -2.53 -13.21 -16.23
CA ASP A 9 -3.70 -12.32 -16.12
C ASP A 9 -3.41 -11.06 -15.29
N LEU A 10 -2.27 -11.04 -14.59
CA LEU A 10 -1.87 -9.91 -13.76
C LEU A 10 -1.59 -8.66 -14.61
N TYR A 11 -2.10 -7.53 -14.12
CA TYR A 11 -1.66 -6.22 -14.60
C TYR A 11 -0.25 -5.95 -14.12
N VAL A 12 0.59 -5.58 -15.06
CA VAL A 12 1.97 -5.18 -14.85
C VAL A 12 1.99 -3.65 -14.83
N ALA A 13 2.18 -3.09 -13.64
CA ALA A 13 2.28 -1.65 -13.46
C ALA A 13 3.64 -1.14 -14.01
N SER A 14 3.64 0.14 -14.39
CA SER A 14 4.76 0.86 -15.00
C SER A 14 5.88 1.18 -14.00
N GLU A 15 6.42 0.19 -13.31
CA GLU A 15 7.60 0.40 -12.47
C GLU A 15 8.81 0.77 -13.35
N GLY A 16 9.53 1.84 -13.00
CA GLY A 16 10.60 2.40 -13.84
C GLY A 16 11.68 1.37 -14.22
N LEU A 17 12.07 0.50 -13.29
CA LEU A 17 13.04 -0.57 -13.56
C LEU A 17 12.50 -1.63 -14.54
N LEU A 18 11.20 -1.93 -14.47
CA LEU A 18 10.57 -2.87 -15.40
C LEU A 18 10.48 -2.28 -16.81
N GLN A 19 10.18 -0.98 -16.93
CA GLN A 19 10.23 -0.27 -18.21
C GLN A 19 11.62 -0.29 -18.86
N ILE A 20 12.68 -0.11 -18.05
CA ILE A 20 14.08 -0.22 -18.50
C ILE A 20 14.38 -1.63 -19.02
N ILE A 21 14.00 -2.68 -18.26
CA ILE A 21 14.23 -4.08 -18.65
C ILE A 21 13.45 -4.44 -19.91
N LEU A 22 12.23 -3.94 -20.05
CA LEU A 22 11.38 -4.16 -21.22
C LEU A 22 11.81 -3.32 -22.42
N LYS A 23 12.68 -2.31 -22.24
CA LYS A 23 13.00 -1.28 -23.23
C LYS A 23 11.73 -0.65 -23.83
N LYS A 24 10.71 -0.46 -22.99
CA LYS A 24 9.41 0.09 -23.38
C LYS A 24 9.02 1.19 -22.40
N ASN A 25 8.54 2.30 -22.94
CA ASN A 25 7.87 3.33 -22.15
C ASN A 25 6.40 2.91 -21.98
N LEU A 26 6.08 2.32 -20.83
CA LEU A 26 4.73 1.82 -20.55
C LEU A 26 3.86 3.00 -20.11
N LYS A 27 3.17 3.61 -21.09
CA LYS A 27 2.19 4.68 -20.84
C LYS A 27 0.87 4.14 -20.27
N GLU A 28 0.58 2.86 -20.50
CA GLU A 28 -0.62 2.17 -20.04
C GLU A 28 -0.23 0.83 -19.40
N PRO A 29 -0.97 0.37 -18.36
CA PRO A 29 -0.73 -0.92 -17.76
C PRO A 29 -1.02 -2.04 -18.77
N LEU A 30 -0.12 -3.03 -18.83
CA LEU A 30 -0.26 -4.20 -19.70
C LEU A 30 -0.54 -5.44 -18.86
N ARG A 31 -1.23 -6.42 -19.42
CA ARG A 31 -1.27 -7.78 -18.84
C ARG A 31 0.07 -8.48 -19.07
N ALA A 32 0.47 -9.32 -18.13
CA ALA A 32 1.66 -10.15 -18.24
C ALA A 32 1.69 -10.98 -19.53
N ALA A 33 0.54 -11.52 -19.98
CA ALA A 33 0.42 -12.24 -21.25
C ALA A 33 0.82 -11.41 -22.49
N GLN A 34 0.66 -10.08 -22.44
CA GLN A 34 1.00 -9.17 -23.54
C GLN A 34 2.52 -8.88 -23.61
N LEU A 35 3.31 -9.47 -22.71
CA LEU A 35 4.76 -9.36 -22.66
C LEU A 35 5.39 -10.69 -23.08
N PRO A 36 5.89 -10.84 -24.32
CA PRO A 36 6.58 -12.05 -24.75
C PRO A 36 7.75 -12.37 -23.83
N GLY A 37 7.84 -13.60 -23.33
CA GLY A 37 8.87 -14.00 -22.36
C GLY A 37 8.71 -13.31 -20.99
N PHE A 38 7.47 -12.98 -20.59
CA PHE A 38 7.20 -12.30 -19.32
C PHE A 38 7.89 -12.96 -18.14
N LEU A 39 7.79 -14.28 -17.99
CA LEU A 39 8.38 -15.01 -16.86
C LEU A 39 9.90 -14.83 -16.78
N GLU A 40 10.60 -14.89 -17.93
CA GLU A 40 12.06 -14.68 -18.01
C GLU A 40 12.42 -13.23 -17.66
N LYS A 41 11.68 -12.27 -18.23
CA LYS A 41 11.87 -10.84 -17.96
C LYS A 41 11.54 -10.48 -16.51
N TRP A 42 10.53 -11.11 -15.93
CA TRP A 42 10.13 -10.97 -14.54
C TRP A 42 11.18 -11.55 -13.60
N ASP A 43 11.72 -12.75 -13.89
CA ASP A 43 12.84 -13.32 -13.13
C ASP A 43 14.06 -12.39 -13.17
N LYS A 44 14.41 -11.88 -14.36
CA LYS A 44 15.48 -10.88 -14.50
C LYS A 44 15.20 -9.60 -13.71
N TYR A 45 13.96 -9.10 -13.74
CA TYR A 45 13.52 -7.94 -12.97
C TYR A 45 13.62 -8.15 -11.47
N VAL A 46 13.12 -9.28 -10.94
CA VAL A 46 13.19 -9.61 -9.52
C VAL A 46 14.65 -9.75 -9.06
N LYS A 47 15.50 -10.42 -9.85
CA LYS A 47 16.93 -10.53 -9.57
C LYS A 47 17.62 -9.16 -9.58
N ALA A 48 17.35 -8.34 -10.58
CA ALA A 48 17.89 -6.99 -10.67
C ALA A 48 17.42 -6.11 -9.50
N ARG A 49 16.11 -6.10 -9.18
CA ARG A 49 15.55 -5.35 -8.06
C ARG A 49 16.16 -5.77 -6.71
N ARG A 50 16.36 -7.07 -6.50
CA ARG A 50 17.06 -7.60 -5.30
C ARG A 50 18.52 -7.18 -5.26
N ALA A 51 19.24 -7.26 -6.38
CA ALA A 51 20.65 -6.91 -6.46
C ALA A 51 20.90 -5.39 -6.33
N LEU A 52 20.03 -4.57 -6.92
CA LEU A 52 20.09 -3.11 -6.83
C LEU A 52 19.78 -2.59 -5.42
N LYS A 53 19.31 -3.45 -4.49
CA LYS A 53 18.91 -3.03 -3.15
C LYS A 53 17.93 -1.85 -3.19
N SER A 54 17.21 -1.70 -4.32
CA SER A 54 16.62 -0.40 -4.68
C SER A 54 15.40 -0.05 -3.85
N TRP A 55 14.83 -1.01 -3.14
CA TRP A 55 13.79 -0.80 -2.16
C TRP A 55 13.95 -1.88 -1.07
N LEU A 56 13.89 -1.46 0.19
CA LEU A 56 14.02 -2.23 1.45
C LEU A 56 15.41 -2.28 2.10
N ASP A 57 16.49 -1.88 1.44
CA ASP A 57 17.80 -1.85 2.11
C ASP A 57 17.87 -0.72 3.13
N GLY A 58 18.04 -1.10 4.40
CA GLY A 58 18.10 -0.16 5.52
C GLY A 58 16.74 0.27 6.08
N ILE A 59 15.62 -0.28 5.58
CA ILE A 59 14.32 -0.08 6.22
C ILE A 59 14.28 -0.90 7.51
N LYS A 60 14.11 -0.23 8.66
CA LYS A 60 14.14 -0.87 9.98
C LYS A 60 12.76 -1.18 10.55
N GLY A 61 11.70 -0.55 10.04
CA GLY A 61 10.32 -0.77 10.49
C GLY A 61 9.30 -0.76 9.36
N PRO A 62 8.00 -0.64 9.70
CA PRO A 62 6.93 -0.64 8.71
C PRO A 62 7.12 0.45 7.66
N VAL A 63 6.89 0.13 6.39
CA VAL A 63 6.89 1.14 5.33
C VAL A 63 5.70 2.09 5.49
N PHE A 64 4.57 1.57 5.94
CA PHE A 64 3.35 2.37 6.11
C PHE A 64 2.48 1.80 7.22
N ALA A 65 1.86 2.68 8.00
CA ALA A 65 0.86 2.33 8.99
C ALA A 65 -0.43 3.13 8.75
N ALA A 66 -1.58 2.49 8.93
CA ALA A 66 -2.89 3.13 8.87
C ALA A 66 -3.55 3.05 10.25
N ILE A 67 -4.06 4.16 10.76
CA ILE A 67 -4.73 4.25 12.05
C ILE A 67 -6.13 4.79 11.82
N ASP A 68 -7.16 3.95 12.05
CA ASP A 68 -8.56 4.37 12.02
C ASP A 68 -8.90 5.14 13.31
N ILE A 69 -8.81 6.47 13.27
CA ILE A 69 -8.97 7.31 14.47
C ILE A 69 -10.44 7.63 14.80
N THR A 70 -11.33 7.50 13.82
CA THR A 70 -12.76 7.76 14.00
C THR A 70 -13.60 6.92 13.04
N TYR A 71 -14.81 6.55 13.47
CA TYR A 71 -15.83 5.98 12.58
C TYR A 71 -16.91 7.00 12.21
N LYS A 72 -16.81 8.24 12.69
CA LYS A 72 -17.69 9.33 12.23
C LYS A 72 -17.32 9.67 10.80
N CYS A 73 -18.34 9.82 9.97
CA CYS A 73 -18.20 10.23 8.59
C CYS A 73 -19.42 11.05 8.19
N ASN A 74 -19.22 12.09 7.38
CA ASN A 74 -20.27 12.87 6.76
C ASN A 74 -20.85 12.18 5.50
N LEU A 75 -20.22 11.11 5.01
CA LEU A 75 -20.64 10.34 3.84
C LEU A 75 -21.18 8.94 4.20
N LYS A 76 -21.83 8.30 3.22
CA LYS A 76 -22.44 6.95 3.34
C LYS A 76 -22.13 6.08 2.11
N CYS A 77 -20.85 5.94 1.79
CA CYS A 77 -20.41 5.23 0.59
C CYS A 77 -20.82 3.74 0.64
N PRO A 78 -21.38 3.16 -0.45
CA PRO A 78 -21.82 1.76 -0.46
C PRO A 78 -20.66 0.75 -0.40
N TYR A 79 -19.44 1.19 -0.69
CA TYR A 79 -18.21 0.40 -0.65
C TYR A 79 -17.33 0.72 0.58
N CYS A 80 -17.90 1.29 1.64
CA CYS A 80 -17.15 1.74 2.82
C CYS A 80 -16.53 0.55 3.58
N TYR A 81 -15.22 0.35 3.43
CA TYR A 81 -14.48 -0.73 4.10
C TYR A 81 -14.63 -0.69 5.63
N VAL A 82 -14.58 0.51 6.25
CA VAL A 82 -14.70 0.65 7.71
C VAL A 82 -16.14 0.61 8.21
N SER A 83 -17.14 0.50 7.31
CA SER A 83 -18.57 0.50 7.65
C SER A 83 -18.99 1.69 8.52
N ALA A 84 -18.43 2.88 8.27
CA ALA A 84 -18.64 4.09 9.07
C ALA A 84 -20.12 4.41 9.37
N PRO A 85 -21.07 4.30 8.41
CA PRO A 85 -22.49 4.56 8.69
C PRO A 85 -23.09 3.66 9.76
N LEU A 86 -22.59 2.42 9.90
CA LEU A 86 -23.06 1.43 10.88
C LEU A 86 -22.31 1.54 12.21
N ARG A 87 -21.15 2.19 12.23
CA ARG A 87 -20.24 2.26 13.38
C ARG A 87 -20.09 3.66 13.98
N LYS A 88 -20.97 4.60 13.61
CA LYS A 88 -20.89 6.01 14.08
C LYS A 88 -20.86 6.16 15.62
N SER A 89 -21.47 5.22 16.35
CA SER A 89 -21.51 5.19 17.82
C SER A 89 -20.51 4.21 18.44
N ALA A 90 -19.65 3.58 17.63
CA ALA A 90 -18.61 2.72 18.15
C ALA A 90 -17.63 3.55 18.99
N PRO A 91 -17.06 2.97 20.06
CA PRO A 91 -16.03 3.64 20.83
C PRO A 91 -14.83 3.98 19.93
N GLU A 92 -14.35 5.23 20.06
CA GLU A 92 -13.14 5.72 19.40
C GLU A 92 -11.93 5.56 20.31
N LEU A 93 -10.74 5.51 19.72
CA LEU A 93 -9.51 5.50 20.51
C LEU A 93 -9.34 6.86 21.21
N PRO A 94 -8.98 6.88 22.50
CA PRO A 94 -8.58 8.12 23.17
C PRO A 94 -7.41 8.78 22.45
N THR A 95 -7.40 10.11 22.45
CA THR A 95 -6.32 10.96 21.91
C THR A 95 -4.94 10.47 22.30
N GLU A 96 -4.76 10.16 23.57
CA GLU A 96 -3.49 9.81 24.17
C GLU A 96 -3.01 8.45 23.67
N ILE A 97 -3.93 7.55 23.32
CA ILE A 97 -3.61 6.25 22.72
C ILE A 97 -3.11 6.45 21.28
N VAL A 98 -3.80 7.30 20.51
CA VAL A 98 -3.41 7.60 19.11
C VAL A 98 -2.03 8.25 19.08
N LEU A 99 -1.79 9.25 19.93
CA LEU A 99 -0.48 9.92 20.03
C LEU A 99 0.63 8.95 20.43
N ARG A 100 0.40 8.09 21.44
CA ARG A 100 1.36 7.04 21.80
C ARG A 100 1.63 6.07 20.65
N ALA A 101 0.61 5.68 19.89
CA ALA A 101 0.81 4.80 18.74
C ALA A 101 1.70 5.47 17.66
N ILE A 102 1.51 6.77 17.42
CA ILE A 102 2.36 7.55 16.51
C ILE A 102 3.81 7.61 17.03
N ASP A 103 4.01 7.84 18.33
CA ASP A 103 5.35 7.87 18.94
C ASP A 103 6.06 6.52 18.83
N GLU A 104 5.36 5.41 19.07
CA GLU A 104 5.91 4.06 18.90
C GLU A 104 6.23 3.76 17.44
N LEU A 105 5.38 4.16 16.49
CA LEU A 105 5.65 4.02 15.05
C LEU A 105 6.86 4.85 14.61
N ALA A 106 7.05 6.04 15.19
CA ALA A 106 8.21 6.87 14.92
C ALA A 106 9.51 6.22 15.42
N LYS A 107 9.50 5.60 16.61
CA LYS A 107 10.64 4.84 17.14
C LYS A 107 11.04 3.65 16.26
N LEU A 108 10.07 3.07 15.55
CA LEU A 108 10.32 1.99 14.59
C LEU A 108 10.86 2.49 13.25
N GLU A 109 11.07 3.79 13.07
CA GLU A 109 11.48 4.38 11.78
C GLU A 109 10.43 4.12 10.67
N THR A 110 9.14 4.19 11.03
CA THR A 110 8.03 4.02 10.07
C THR A 110 8.05 5.14 9.02
N LEU A 111 7.98 4.81 7.73
CA LEU A 111 8.14 5.81 6.65
C LEU A 111 6.89 6.65 6.38
N GLY A 112 5.70 6.16 6.73
CA GLY A 112 4.46 6.91 6.52
C GLY A 112 3.32 6.44 7.43
N ILE A 113 2.51 7.40 7.86
CA ILE A 113 1.31 7.14 8.67
C ILE A 113 0.12 7.78 7.96
N CYS A 114 -0.93 7.00 7.71
CA CYS A 114 -2.27 7.53 7.38
C CYS A 114 -3.11 7.56 8.65
N LEU A 115 -3.66 8.74 8.94
CA LEU A 115 -4.80 8.87 9.83
C LEU A 115 -6.06 8.69 8.98
N CYS A 116 -6.74 7.58 9.18
CA CYS A 116 -7.83 7.12 8.34
C CYS A 116 -9.08 6.80 9.20
N GLY A 117 -10.02 6.04 8.64
CA GLY A 117 -11.27 5.64 9.29
C GLY A 117 -12.47 6.10 8.49
N GLY A 118 -13.40 6.80 9.14
CA GLY A 118 -14.46 7.56 8.50
C GLY A 118 -13.92 8.82 7.83
N GLU A 119 -14.31 9.99 8.33
CA GLU A 119 -13.74 11.28 7.95
C GLU A 119 -12.80 11.77 9.06
N PRO A 120 -11.47 11.68 8.89
CA PRO A 120 -10.50 11.97 9.95
C PRO A 120 -10.69 13.33 10.62
N VAL A 121 -11.07 14.38 9.86
CA VAL A 121 -11.25 15.74 10.40
C VAL A 121 -12.48 15.90 11.30
N LEU A 122 -13.30 14.85 11.47
CA LEU A 122 -14.40 14.83 12.45
C LEU A 122 -13.96 14.30 13.81
N HIS A 123 -12.73 13.83 13.94
CA HIS A 123 -12.17 13.42 15.22
C HIS A 123 -11.81 14.65 16.07
N ARG A 124 -12.15 14.66 17.36
CA ARG A 124 -12.17 15.85 18.25
C ARG A 124 -10.83 16.58 18.44
N ILE A 125 -9.72 16.05 17.94
CA ILE A 125 -8.36 16.57 18.16
C ILE A 125 -7.83 17.31 16.92
N LEU A 126 -8.42 17.08 15.74
CA LEU A 126 -8.09 17.79 14.50
C LEU A 126 -9.06 18.97 14.32
#